data_AF-A0A7V4SRL3-F1
#
_entry.id   AF-A0A7V4SRL3-F1
#
_cell.length_a   1.000
_cell.length_b   1.000
_cell.length_c   1.000
_cell.angle_alpha   90.00
_cell.angle_beta   90.00
_cell.angle_gamma   90.00
#
_symmetry.space_group_name_H-M   'P 1'
#
loop_
_entity.id
_entity.type
_entity.pdbx_description
1 polymer ?
#
loop_
_entity_poly.entity_id
_entity_poly.type
_entity_poly.pdbx_seq_one_letter_code
_entity_poly.pdbx_strand_id
1 'polypeptide(L)'
;MADQTQQGTQQGAQQTGDAARTADNRDGQQAGNTSRTFTQQDLDRIIEDRLTRERQKYADYDTIKTELTKIKQSQMSDLEKLTQAASEHERRAIAAESRIAQTEIKADFVERAIAAGVTDIRLAYLAAQAEGLLGAYDPDKGVGKHNFDELKKRYPHLFRATTGGSADGGAGGGGKIGGDMNVWIRRAAGRA
;
A
#
# COMPACT_ATOMS: atom_id res chain seq x y z
N MET A 1 -58.61 -9.98 -35.97
CA MET A 1 -58.73 -9.56 -34.55
C MET A 1 -57.85 -8.33 -34.40
N ALA A 2 -58.42 -7.12 -34.44
CA ALA A 2 -59.13 -6.46 -33.32
C ALA A 2 -58.18 -6.32 -32.13
N ASP A 3 -58.00 -5.20 -31.43
CA ASP A 3 -58.56 -3.85 -31.44
C ASP A 3 -57.69 -3.06 -30.42
N GLN A 4 -57.81 -1.73 -30.42
CA GLN A 4 -57.41 -0.68 -29.46
C GLN A 4 -56.89 -1.12 -28.05
N THR A 5 -56.09 -0.34 -27.31
CA THR A 5 -56.50 0.94 -26.69
C THR A 5 -55.33 1.53 -25.86
N GLN A 6 -54.97 2.81 -26.12
CA GLN A 6 -54.64 3.92 -25.17
C GLN A 6 -53.52 3.74 -24.09
N GLN A 7 -52.82 4.74 -23.54
CA GLN A 7 -52.75 6.22 -23.58
C GLN A 7 -51.53 6.66 -22.73
N GLY A 8 -51.10 7.93 -22.86
CA GLY A 8 -50.16 8.60 -21.93
C GLY A 8 -49.17 9.52 -22.65
N THR A 9 -49.59 10.60 -23.32
CA THR A 9 -49.91 11.96 -22.78
C THR A 9 -48.64 12.73 -22.36
N GLN A 10 -48.04 13.59 -23.20
CA GLN A 10 -48.37 15.02 -23.47
C GLN A 10 -47.80 15.97 -22.38
N GLN A 11 -47.03 16.99 -22.80
CA GLN A 11 -47.21 18.42 -22.48
C GLN A 11 -45.89 19.21 -22.60
N GLY A 12 -45.79 19.97 -23.69
CA GLY A 12 -45.01 21.20 -23.73
C GLY A 12 -45.99 22.36 -23.87
N ALA A 13 -46.04 23.23 -22.87
CA ALA A 13 -46.47 24.63 -22.95
C ALA A 13 -46.45 25.22 -21.55
N GLN A 14 -45.69 26.30 -21.34
CA GLN A 14 -46.23 27.45 -20.60
C GLN A 14 -45.42 28.72 -20.87
N GLN A 15 -46.16 29.67 -21.43
CA GLN A 15 -45.89 31.10 -21.48
C GLN A 15 -45.96 31.71 -20.08
N THR A 16 -45.14 32.72 -19.83
CA THR A 16 -45.42 33.96 -19.07
C THR A 16 -44.28 34.93 -19.43
N GLY A 17 -44.43 36.23 -19.62
CA GLY A 17 -45.51 37.19 -19.52
C GLY A 17 -44.85 38.57 -19.49
N ASP A 18 -45.32 39.47 -20.36
CA ASP A 18 -45.21 40.93 -20.38
C ASP A 18 -44.18 41.69 -19.53
N ALA A 19 -43.42 42.57 -20.20
CA ALA A 19 -43.18 43.93 -19.70
C ALA A 19 -42.93 44.93 -20.85
N ALA A 20 -43.94 45.79 -21.04
CA ALA A 20 -43.82 47.21 -21.34
C ALA A 20 -43.17 47.66 -22.67
N ARG A 21 -44.08 47.95 -23.60
CA ARG A 21 -43.96 48.92 -24.68
C ARG A 21 -43.35 50.24 -24.18
N THR A 22 -42.30 50.71 -24.84
CA THR A 22 -42.12 52.15 -25.10
C THR A 22 -41.88 52.29 -26.60
N ALA A 23 -42.93 52.67 -27.30
CA ALA A 23 -42.81 53.21 -28.64
C ALA A 23 -42.27 54.64 -28.50
N ASP A 24 -41.04 54.88 -28.94
CA ASP A 24 -40.65 56.21 -29.40
C ASP A 24 -40.54 56.12 -30.92
N ASN A 25 -41.57 56.68 -31.57
CA ASN A 25 -41.64 56.91 -32.99
C ASN A 25 -40.52 57.91 -33.35
N ARG A 26 -39.51 57.44 -34.07
CA ARG A 26 -38.69 58.33 -34.90
C ARG A 26 -38.86 57.91 -36.34
N ASP A 27 -39.85 58.57 -36.91
CA ASP A 27 -39.93 59.12 -38.25
C ASP A 27 -38.91 58.67 -39.29
N GLY A 28 -39.46 58.38 -40.46
CA GLY A 28 -38.76 57.83 -41.59
C GLY A 28 -37.59 58.69 -42.07
N GLN A 29 -36.50 58.00 -42.35
CA GLN A 29 -35.67 58.35 -43.49
C GLN A 29 -35.42 57.06 -44.28
N GLN A 30 -36.22 56.85 -45.33
CA GLN A 30 -35.79 56.11 -46.50
C GLN A 30 -34.56 56.82 -47.05
N ALA A 31 -33.39 56.43 -46.54
CA ALA A 31 -32.13 56.73 -47.18
C ALA A 31 -32.18 56.05 -48.54
N GLY A 32 -32.19 56.86 -49.61
CA GLY A 32 -32.20 56.38 -50.97
C GLY A 32 -31.18 55.26 -51.15
N ASN A 33 -31.56 54.27 -51.94
CA ASN A 33 -30.68 53.28 -52.53
C ASN A 33 -29.71 54.00 -53.49
N THR A 34 -28.83 54.80 -52.90
CA THR A 34 -27.57 55.20 -53.52
C THR A 34 -26.74 53.94 -53.49
N SER A 35 -26.48 53.36 -54.66
CA SER A 35 -25.49 52.31 -54.80
C SER A 35 -24.18 52.85 -54.23
N ARG A 36 -23.88 52.56 -52.96
CA ARG A 36 -22.62 52.93 -52.31
C ARG A 36 -21.53 52.18 -53.07
N THR A 37 -20.88 52.87 -53.99
CA THR A 37 -19.67 52.39 -54.64
C THR A 37 -18.56 52.44 -53.60
N PHE A 38 -18.11 51.26 -53.16
CA PHE A 38 -16.95 51.16 -52.28
C PHE A 38 -15.72 51.71 -53.01
N THR A 39 -15.03 52.66 -52.38
CA THR A 39 -13.76 53.17 -52.92
C THR A 39 -12.62 52.24 -52.49
N GLN A 40 -11.50 52.26 -53.21
CA GLN A 40 -10.30 51.50 -52.82
C GLN A 40 -9.84 51.86 -51.40
N GLN A 41 -9.99 53.14 -51.03
CA GLN A 41 -9.63 53.66 -49.71
C GLN A 41 -10.55 53.16 -48.59
N ASP A 42 -11.80 52.79 -48.90
CA ASP A 42 -12.70 52.11 -47.95
C ASP A 42 -12.29 50.64 -47.76
N LEU A 43 -11.84 49.97 -48.82
CA LEU A 43 -11.34 48.59 -48.75
C LEU A 43 -10.07 48.49 -47.91
N ASP A 44 -9.10 49.38 -48.14
CA ASP A 44 -7.83 49.38 -47.40
C ASP A 44 -8.06 49.61 -45.90
N ARG A 45 -8.97 50.54 -45.55
CA ARG A 45 -9.37 50.78 -44.16
C ARG A 45 -10.01 49.56 -43.52
N ILE A 46 -10.90 48.87 -44.23
CA ILE A 46 -11.56 47.65 -43.73
C ILE A 46 -10.53 46.53 -43.52
N ILE A 47 -9.53 46.43 -44.40
CA ILE A 47 -8.45 45.44 -44.28
C ILE A 47 -7.57 45.76 -43.07
N GLU A 48 -7.18 47.02 -42.86
CA GLU A 48 -6.42 47.45 -41.69
C GLU A 48 -7.19 47.22 -40.39
N ASP A 49 -8.47 47.55 -40.35
CA ASP A 49 -9.34 47.31 -39.18
C ASP A 49 -9.46 45.82 -38.86
N ARG A 50 -9.53 44.97 -39.89
CA ARG A 50 -9.59 43.52 -39.71
C ARG A 50 -8.25 42.97 -39.25
N LEU A 51 -7.15 43.43 -39.84
CA LEU A 51 -5.78 43.03 -39.48
C LEU A 51 -5.44 43.45 -38.04
N THR A 52 -5.86 44.65 -37.63
CA THR A 52 -5.66 45.15 -36.27
C THR A 52 -6.45 44.32 -35.27
N ARG A 53 -7.71 43.99 -35.58
CA ARG A 53 -8.53 43.08 -34.76
C ARG A 53 -7.94 41.68 -34.66
N GLU A 54 -7.38 41.14 -35.74
CA GLU A 54 -6.70 39.84 -35.68
C GLU A 54 -5.42 39.89 -34.85
N ARG A 55 -4.58 40.92 -35.02
CA ARG A 55 -3.36 41.10 -34.21
C ARG A 55 -3.68 41.25 -32.72
N GLN A 56 -4.72 42.01 -32.37
CA GLN A 56 -5.16 42.16 -30.99
C GLN A 56 -5.70 40.86 -30.40
N LYS A 57 -6.45 40.06 -31.18
CA LYS A 57 -6.98 38.77 -30.74
C LYS A 57 -5.90 37.78 -30.30
N TYR A 58 -4.68 37.88 -30.87
CA TYR A 58 -3.56 37.00 -30.55
C TYR A 58 -2.44 37.69 -29.77
N ALA A 59 -2.62 38.93 -29.33
CA ALA A 59 -1.60 39.67 -28.58
C ALA A 59 -1.20 38.95 -27.27
N ASP A 60 -2.16 38.28 -26.62
CA ASP A 60 -1.94 37.56 -25.36
C ASP A 60 -1.46 36.12 -25.56
N TYR A 61 -1.37 35.65 -26.81
CA TYR A 61 -1.06 34.25 -27.12
C TYR A 61 0.33 33.84 -26.64
N ASP A 62 1.34 34.70 -26.86
CA ASP A 62 2.70 34.44 -26.41
C ASP A 62 2.78 34.41 -24.87
N THR A 63 2.08 35.32 -24.19
CA THR A 63 1.99 35.35 -22.72
C THR A 63 1.39 34.05 -22.19
N ILE A 64 0.23 33.63 -22.69
CA ILE A 64 -0.43 32.38 -22.27
C ILE A 64 0.47 31.16 -22.55
N LYS A 65 1.17 31.14 -23.68
CA LYS A 65 2.09 30.03 -24.02
C LYS A 65 3.28 29.97 -23.05
N THR A 66 3.84 31.12 -22.67
CA THR A 66 4.93 31.18 -21.68
C THR A 66 4.46 30.74 -20.30
N GLU A 67 3.29 31.18 -19.84
CA GLU A 67 2.71 30.77 -18.57
C GLU A 67 2.40 29.27 -18.53
N LEU A 68 1.81 28.74 -19.59
CA LEU A 68 1.54 27.30 -19.71
C LEU A 68 2.82 26.48 -19.66
N THR A 69 3.89 26.96 -20.29
CA THR A 69 5.20 26.29 -20.26
C THR A 69 5.78 26.30 -18.84
N LYS A 70 5.71 27.42 -18.14
CA LYS A 70 6.18 27.56 -16.76
C LYS A 70 5.40 26.66 -15.80
N ILE A 71 4.06 26.64 -15.92
CA ILE A 71 3.20 25.78 -15.11
C ILE A 71 3.55 24.30 -15.34
N LYS A 72 3.72 23.89 -16.60
CA LYS A 72 4.11 22.51 -16.95
C LYS A 72 5.47 22.14 -16.37
N GLN A 73 6.46 23.03 -16.47
CA GLN A 73 7.79 22.79 -15.91
C GLN A 73 7.76 22.65 -14.38
N SER A 74 7.03 23.53 -13.68
CA SER A 74 6.86 23.42 -12.22
C SER A 74 6.18 22.12 -11.83
N GLN A 75 5.08 21.74 -12.51
CA GLN A 75 4.38 20.48 -12.24
C GLN A 75 5.27 19.26 -12.47
N MET A 76 6.09 19.25 -13.53
CA MET A 76 7.05 18.15 -13.75
C MET A 76 8.06 18.05 -12.60
N SER A 77 8.65 19.18 -12.16
CA SER A 77 9.56 19.21 -11.01
C SER A 77 8.90 18.70 -9.73
N ASP A 78 7.65 19.10 -9.47
CA ASP A 78 6.95 18.72 -8.25
C ASP A 78 6.52 17.25 -8.27
N LEU A 79 6.11 16.73 -9.44
CA LEU A 79 5.86 15.31 -9.64
C LEU A 79 7.14 14.47 -9.45
N GLU A 80 8.27 14.91 -10.02
CA GLU A 80 9.56 14.23 -9.82
C GLU A 80 9.93 14.16 -8.34
N LYS A 81 9.84 15.29 -7.61
CA LYS A 81 10.09 15.31 -6.16
C LYS A 81 9.14 14.39 -5.39
N LEU A 82 7.85 14.40 -5.73
CA LEU A 82 6.85 13.57 -5.06
C LEU A 82 7.11 12.08 -5.32
N THR A 83 7.43 11.70 -6.55
CA THR A 83 7.76 10.31 -6.91
C THR A 83 9.03 9.84 -6.22
N GLN A 84 10.05 10.70 -6.12
CA GLN A 84 11.29 10.39 -5.42
C GLN A 84 11.05 10.23 -3.91
N ALA A 85 10.28 11.14 -3.30
CA ALA A 85 9.90 11.04 -1.89
C ALA A 85 9.09 9.77 -1.62
N ALA A 86 8.09 9.45 -2.45
CA ALA A 86 7.30 8.24 -2.33
C ALA A 86 8.19 6.99 -2.41
N SER A 87 9.11 6.93 -3.37
CA SER A 87 10.06 5.83 -3.52
C SER A 87 11.01 5.70 -2.31
N GLU A 88 11.46 6.82 -1.72
CA GLU A 88 12.25 6.79 -0.50
C GLU A 88 11.45 6.31 0.71
N HIS A 89 10.21 6.76 0.85
CA HIS A 89 9.33 6.31 1.93
C HIS A 89 9.02 4.83 1.81
N GLU A 90 8.75 4.32 0.61
CA GLU A 90 8.55 2.90 0.34
C GLU A 90 9.80 2.09 0.67
N ARG A 91 10.99 2.53 0.23
CA ARG A 91 12.25 1.88 0.60
C ARG A 91 12.46 1.83 2.10
N ARG A 92 12.15 2.93 2.81
CA ARG A 92 12.27 2.98 4.28
C ARG A 92 11.25 2.06 4.97
N ALA A 93 10.03 1.97 4.46
CA ALA A 93 9.00 1.08 4.98
C ALA A 93 9.42 -0.39 4.81
N ILE A 94 9.82 -0.80 3.60
CA ILE A 94 10.31 -2.16 3.33
C ILE A 94 11.53 -2.50 4.20
N ALA A 95 12.47 -1.55 4.35
CA ALA A 95 13.65 -1.76 5.20
C ALA A 95 13.26 -1.92 6.68
N ALA A 96 12.33 -1.11 7.18
CA ALA A 96 11.83 -1.21 8.56
C ALA A 96 11.08 -2.53 8.78
N GLU A 97 10.19 -2.92 7.88
CA GLU A 97 9.44 -4.17 7.93
C GLU A 97 10.38 -5.38 7.90
N SER A 98 11.37 -5.40 7.01
CA SER A 98 12.36 -6.48 6.94
C SER A 98 13.16 -6.60 8.24
N ARG A 99 13.49 -5.47 8.88
CA ARG A 99 14.19 -5.45 10.16
C ARG A 99 13.33 -5.99 11.30
N ILE A 100 12.05 -5.63 11.33
CA ILE A 100 11.08 -6.17 12.30
C ILE A 100 10.96 -7.67 12.11
N ALA A 101 10.67 -8.12 10.87
CA ALA A 101 10.54 -9.53 10.54
C ALA A 101 11.78 -10.35 10.95
N GLN A 102 12.99 -9.88 10.65
CA GLN A 102 14.23 -10.55 11.06
C GLN A 102 14.40 -10.61 12.59
N THR A 103 14.02 -9.55 13.30
CA THR A 103 14.15 -9.49 14.75
C THR A 103 13.18 -10.47 15.42
N GLU A 104 11.93 -10.50 14.96
CA GLU A 104 10.88 -11.40 15.45
C GLU A 104 11.23 -12.86 15.15
N ILE A 105 11.61 -13.18 13.90
CA ILE A 105 12.04 -14.53 13.50
C ILE A 105 13.20 -15.00 14.36
N LYS A 106 14.18 -14.13 14.61
CA LYS A 106 15.33 -14.47 15.45
C LYS A 106 14.95 -14.68 16.91
N ALA A 107 14.06 -13.86 17.46
CA ALA A 107 13.59 -13.98 18.84
C ALA A 107 12.84 -15.32 19.04
N ASP A 108 11.82 -15.59 18.21
CA ASP A 108 11.06 -16.84 18.26
C ASP A 108 11.96 -18.07 18.03
N PHE A 109 12.94 -17.97 17.12
CA PHE A 109 13.91 -19.03 16.91
C PHE A 109 14.72 -19.33 18.16
N VAL A 110 15.26 -18.30 18.83
CA VAL A 110 16.08 -18.48 20.04
C VAL A 110 15.26 -19.14 21.15
N GLU A 111 14.02 -18.70 21.36
CA GLU A 111 13.12 -19.26 22.37
C GLU A 111 12.83 -20.74 22.11
N ARG A 112 12.47 -21.09 20.87
CA ARG A 112 12.17 -22.48 20.51
C ARG A 112 13.42 -23.36 20.39
N ALA A 113 14.56 -22.79 20.02
CA ALA A 113 15.82 -23.52 19.90
C ALA A 113 16.27 -24.10 21.24
N ILE A 114 16.08 -23.33 22.33
CA ILE A 114 16.35 -23.82 23.70
C ILE A 114 15.47 -25.03 24.00
N ALA A 115 14.17 -24.95 23.72
CA ALA A 115 13.23 -26.06 23.93
C ALA A 115 13.55 -27.28 23.03
N ALA A 116 14.06 -27.05 21.82
CA ALA A 116 14.47 -28.09 20.88
C ALA A 116 15.83 -28.74 21.24
N GLY A 117 16.53 -28.23 22.27
CA GLY A 117 17.82 -28.75 22.72
C GLY A 117 19.00 -28.35 21.85
N VAL A 118 18.92 -27.20 21.16
CA VAL A 118 20.03 -26.63 20.39
C VAL A 118 21.12 -26.15 21.37
N THR A 119 22.36 -26.57 21.15
CA THR A 119 23.52 -26.16 21.96
C THR A 119 24.10 -24.83 21.47
N ASP A 120 24.29 -24.71 20.16
CA ASP A 120 24.86 -23.53 19.53
C ASP A 120 23.79 -22.74 18.78
N ILE A 121 23.00 -21.97 19.53
CA ILE A 121 21.82 -21.23 19.02
C ILE A 121 22.18 -20.33 17.84
N ARG A 122 23.31 -19.63 17.92
CA ARG A 122 23.74 -18.71 16.85
C ARG A 122 24.09 -19.45 15.55
N LEU A 123 24.79 -20.58 15.64
CA LEU A 123 25.16 -21.36 14.47
C LEU A 123 23.95 -22.08 13.88
N ALA A 124 23.05 -22.58 14.74
CA ALA A 124 21.78 -23.16 14.33
C ALA A 124 20.88 -22.16 13.59
N TYR A 125 20.82 -20.90 14.04
CA TYR A 125 20.08 -19.86 13.33
C TYR A 125 20.65 -19.62 11.93
N LEU A 126 21.97 -19.53 11.78
CA LEU A 126 22.62 -19.33 10.47
C LEU A 126 22.39 -20.52 9.54
N ALA A 127 22.50 -21.75 10.05
CA ALA A 127 22.21 -22.96 9.29
C ALA A 127 20.72 -23.00 8.89
N ALA A 128 19.80 -22.71 9.80
CA ALA A 128 18.38 -22.65 9.50
C ALA A 128 18.03 -21.56 8.47
N GLN A 129 18.70 -20.41 8.54
CA GLN A 129 18.53 -19.32 7.57
C GLN A 129 19.03 -19.73 6.17
N ALA A 130 20.21 -20.34 6.08
CA ALA A 130 20.79 -20.79 4.81
C ALA A 130 19.95 -21.88 4.12
N GLU A 131 19.33 -22.74 4.92
CA GLU A 131 18.52 -23.87 4.45
C GLU A 131 17.02 -23.54 4.28
N GLY A 132 16.61 -22.31 4.59
CA GLY A 132 15.20 -21.90 4.53
C GLY A 132 14.29 -22.63 5.52
N LEU A 133 14.83 -23.04 6.67
CA LEU A 133 14.11 -23.77 7.73
C LEU A 133 13.50 -22.85 8.80
N LEU A 134 13.66 -21.54 8.66
CA LEU A 134 13.01 -20.55 9.50
C LEU A 134 11.55 -20.37 9.12
N GLY A 135 10.72 -20.00 10.10
CA GLY A 135 9.32 -19.72 9.88
C GLY A 135 9.18 -18.37 9.20
N ALA A 136 8.20 -18.25 8.30
CA ALA A 136 7.84 -16.95 7.74
C ALA A 136 7.26 -16.06 8.83
N TYR A 137 7.57 -14.76 8.76
CA TYR A 137 6.94 -13.75 9.59
C TYR A 137 5.65 -13.28 8.92
N ASP A 138 4.54 -13.36 9.64
CA ASP A 138 3.25 -12.79 9.28
C ASP A 138 2.92 -11.70 10.32
N PRO A 139 2.68 -10.44 9.92
CA PRO A 139 2.37 -9.36 10.85
C PRO A 139 1.18 -9.64 11.77
N ASP A 140 0.20 -10.43 11.31
CA ASP A 140 -1.03 -10.70 12.06
C ASP A 140 -0.92 -11.95 12.94
N LYS A 141 -0.05 -12.90 12.56
CA LYS A 141 0.04 -14.23 13.19
C LYS A 141 1.38 -14.49 13.88
N GLY A 142 2.33 -13.59 13.75
CA GLY A 142 3.70 -13.74 14.24
C GLY A 142 4.53 -14.70 13.36
N VAL A 143 5.53 -15.32 13.97
CA VAL A 143 6.47 -16.20 13.28
C VAL A 143 5.89 -17.62 13.16
N GLY A 144 5.91 -18.16 11.95
CA GLY A 144 5.51 -19.54 11.69
C GLY A 144 6.45 -20.58 12.32
N LYS A 145 6.06 -21.86 12.29
CA LYS A 145 6.86 -22.93 12.91
C LYS A 145 8.23 -23.11 12.22
N HIS A 146 9.31 -23.02 12.99
CA HIS A 146 10.66 -23.42 12.57
C HIS A 146 10.77 -24.96 12.39
N ASN A 147 11.50 -25.39 11.36
CA ASN A 147 11.71 -26.81 11.09
C ASN A 147 12.99 -27.34 11.77
N PHE A 148 12.92 -27.51 13.09
CA PHE A 148 14.02 -28.06 13.88
C PHE A 148 14.29 -29.54 13.60
N ASP A 149 13.28 -30.30 13.16
CA ASP A 149 13.43 -31.73 12.85
C ASP A 149 14.39 -31.93 11.68
N GLU A 150 14.22 -31.15 10.61
CA GLU A 150 15.12 -31.17 9.46
C GLU A 150 16.51 -30.59 9.81
N LEU A 151 16.54 -29.54 10.62
CA LEU A 151 17.80 -28.95 11.10
C LEU A 151 18.62 -29.97 11.89
N LYS A 152 17.96 -30.79 12.72
CA LYS A 152 18.61 -31.86 13.50
C LYS A 152 19.12 -33.01 12.64
N LYS A 153 18.41 -33.37 11.57
CA LYS A 153 18.88 -34.40 10.63
C LYS A 153 20.14 -33.97 9.89
N ARG A 154 20.19 -32.73 9.41
CA ARG A 154 21.33 -32.20 8.64
C ARG A 154 22.51 -31.80 9.51
N TYR A 155 22.22 -31.20 10.67
CA TYR A 155 23.22 -30.63 11.57
C TYR A 155 23.08 -31.19 12.99
N PRO A 156 23.28 -32.50 13.19
CA PRO A 156 23.05 -33.13 14.50
C PRO A 156 23.98 -32.60 15.59
N HIS A 157 25.17 -32.11 15.23
CA HIS A 157 26.15 -31.54 16.15
C HIS A 157 25.71 -30.22 16.79
N LEU A 158 24.70 -29.54 16.22
CA LEU A 158 24.13 -28.30 16.78
C LEU A 158 23.11 -28.58 17.88
N PHE A 159 22.76 -29.85 18.09
CA PHE A 159 21.81 -30.28 19.09
C PHE A 159 22.55 -31.08 20.15
N ARG A 160 22.03 -31.02 21.38
CA ARG A 160 22.53 -31.84 22.47
C ARG A 160 22.51 -33.30 22.02
N ALA A 161 23.68 -33.94 22.10
CA ALA A 161 23.80 -35.36 21.86
C ALA A 161 22.75 -36.06 22.71
N THR A 162 21.85 -36.80 22.07
CA THR A 162 20.92 -37.67 22.77
C THR A 162 21.78 -38.82 23.29
N THR A 163 22.45 -38.62 24.43
CA THR A 163 23.07 -39.70 25.17
C THR A 163 21.96 -40.70 25.43
N GLY A 164 21.97 -41.82 24.70
CA GLY A 164 21.40 -43.08 25.15
C GLY A 164 22.19 -43.54 26.37
N GLY A 165 22.13 -42.77 27.45
CA GLY A 165 22.63 -43.14 28.76
C GLY A 165 21.48 -43.79 29.49
N SER A 166 21.68 -45.03 29.93
CA SER A 166 20.87 -45.66 30.96
C SER A 166 20.42 -44.62 31.99
N ALA A 167 19.16 -44.70 32.40
CA ALA A 167 18.62 -44.01 33.56
C ALA A 167 19.23 -44.56 34.87
N ASP A 168 20.56 -44.63 34.95
CA ASP A 168 21.34 -45.16 36.07
C ASP A 168 22.57 -44.27 36.31
N GLY A 169 22.29 -43.00 36.59
CA GLY A 169 23.32 -41.99 36.82
C GLY A 169 22.76 -40.77 37.53
N GLY A 170 21.96 -41.00 38.59
CA GLY A 170 21.39 -39.91 39.36
C GLY A 170 20.14 -40.23 40.18
N ALA A 171 19.98 -41.47 40.65
CA ALA A 171 19.14 -41.70 41.82
C ALA A 171 20.06 -41.61 43.04
N GLY A 172 19.87 -40.59 43.88
CA GLY A 172 20.48 -40.56 45.19
C GLY A 172 20.32 -41.93 45.85
N GLY A 173 21.38 -42.41 46.49
CA GLY A 173 21.43 -43.69 47.19
C GLY A 173 20.41 -43.77 48.31
N GLY A 174 19.14 -43.92 47.95
CA GLY A 174 18.08 -44.45 48.79
C GLY A 174 17.99 -45.92 48.46
N GLY A 175 19.01 -46.68 48.88
CA GLY A 175 18.94 -48.13 48.87
C GLY A 175 17.62 -48.53 49.51
N LYS A 176 16.75 -49.16 48.74
CA LYS A 176 15.56 -49.79 49.30
C LYS A 176 16.07 -50.93 50.18
N ILE A 177 16.26 -50.65 51.47
CA ILE A 177 16.44 -51.68 52.49
C ILE A 177 15.08 -52.38 52.58
N GLY A 178 14.88 -53.35 51.68
CA GLY A 178 13.79 -54.31 51.73
C GLY A 178 14.00 -55.22 52.92
N GLY A 179 13.70 -54.71 54.10
CA GLY A 179 13.76 -55.43 55.36
C GLY A 179 13.02 -54.60 56.38
N ASP A 180 11.77 -54.95 56.64
CA ASP A 180 10.95 -54.36 57.69
C ASP A 180 11.79 -54.24 58.97
N MET A 181 11.88 -53.03 59.53
CA MET A 181 12.70 -52.69 60.70
C MET A 181 12.38 -53.61 61.88
N ASN A 182 11.14 -54.12 61.96
CA ASN A 182 10.73 -55.12 62.95
C ASN A 182 11.49 -56.45 62.84
N VAL A 183 11.95 -56.85 61.65
CA VAL A 183 12.76 -58.06 61.43
C VAL A 183 14.17 -57.87 61.98
N TRP A 184 14.73 -56.67 61.84
CA TRP A 184 16.05 -56.34 62.38
C TRP A 184 16.03 -56.27 63.92
N ILE A 185 14.98 -55.67 64.51
CA ILE A 185 14.83 -55.57 65.97
C ILE A 185 14.59 -56.96 66.59
N ARG A 186 13.78 -57.84 65.97
CA ARG A 186 13.56 -59.22 66.47
C ARG A 186 14.85 -60.04 66.49
N ARG A 187 15.71 -59.85 65.48
CA ARG A 187 17.00 -60.51 65.37
C ARG A 187 18.03 -59.96 66.37
N ALA A 188 18.02 -58.66 66.65
CA ALA A 188 18.91 -58.04 67.62
C ALA A 188 18.50 -58.35 69.08
N ALA A 189 17.22 -58.55 69.35
CA ALA A 189 16.69 -58.83 70.69
C ALA A 189 16.68 -60.33 71.06
N GLY A 190 17.19 -61.22 70.19
CA GLY A 190 17.37 -62.65 70.50
C GLY A 190 16.07 -63.44 70.72
N ARG A 191 14.93 -62.96 70.20
CA ARG A 191 13.67 -63.72 70.20
C ARG A 191 13.34 -64.15 68.77
N ALA A 192 13.59 -65.43 68.47
CA ALA A 192 13.02 -66.10 67.31
C ALA A 192 11.57 -66.47 67.60
#